data_AF-A0A7S3ANW1-F1
#
_entry.id   AF-A0A7S3ANW1-F1
#
_cell.length_a   1.000
_cell.length_b   1.000
_cell.length_c   1.000
_cell.angle_alpha   90.00
_cell.angle_beta   90.00
_cell.angle_gamma   90.00
#
_symmetry.space_group_name_H-M   'P 1'
#
loop_
_entity.id
_entity.type
_entity.pdbx_description
1 polymer ?
#
loop_
_entity_poly.entity_id
_entity_poly.type
_entity_poly.pdbx_seq_one_letter_code
_entity_poly.pdbx_strand_id
1 'polypeptide(L)'
;SARAFSVSFEGEGASDAGGPYRECLDNLCEELMHSAALTVLIPTPNQTQDNSLDRGKRMLNPSGSSQLEIQLCELLGALMGLCLRTQHPLPFDLSVHTWKLLLAETPTLSDIRRADRDTANLIEQIRTATNPMERQGKLTEE
;
A
#
# COMPACT_ATOMS: atom_id res chain seq x y z
N SER A 1 -4.92 17.10 -24.68
CA SER A 1 -4.33 15.76 -24.47
C SER A 1 -3.00 15.94 -23.75
N ALA A 2 -2.93 15.76 -22.43
CA ALA A 2 -1.71 16.00 -21.66
C ALA A 2 -0.99 14.67 -21.36
N ARG A 3 -0.40 14.05 -22.38
CA ARG A 3 0.58 12.97 -22.16
C ARG A 3 1.85 13.61 -21.61
N ALA A 4 2.44 13.04 -20.56
CA ALA A 4 3.68 13.57 -19.99
C ALA A 4 4.94 13.14 -20.77
N PHE A 5 4.86 12.03 -21.50
CA PHE A 5 5.95 11.48 -22.32
C PHE A 5 5.37 10.63 -23.47
N SER A 6 6.19 10.35 -24.49
CA SER A 6 5.89 9.38 -25.56
C SER A 6 6.48 8.03 -25.19
N VAL A 7 5.83 6.95 -25.63
CA VAL A 7 6.29 5.57 -25.45
C VAL A 7 6.43 4.93 -26.81
N SER A 8 7.57 4.28 -27.02
CA SER A 8 7.83 3.42 -28.18
C SER A 8 8.40 2.11 -27.66
N PHE A 9 7.67 1.01 -27.86
CA PHE A 9 8.17 -0.33 -27.57
C PHE A 9 9.01 -0.81 -28.77
N GLU A 10 10.28 -1.06 -28.52
CA GLU A 10 11.21 -1.50 -29.56
C GLU A 10 10.78 -2.88 -30.09
N GLY A 11 10.60 -2.99 -31.41
CA GLY A 11 10.18 -4.22 -32.06
C GLY A 11 8.66 -4.43 -32.20
N GLU A 12 7.81 -3.60 -31.60
CA GLU A 12 6.34 -3.80 -31.63
C GLU A 12 5.61 -3.02 -32.72
N GLY A 13 6.30 -2.18 -33.50
CA GLY A 13 5.75 -1.50 -34.68
C GLY A 13 4.54 -0.56 -34.42
N ALA A 14 4.21 -0.29 -33.15
CA ALA A 14 3.04 0.47 -32.77
C ALA A 14 3.25 1.99 -32.95
N SER A 15 2.54 2.56 -33.92
CA SER A 15 2.50 4.00 -34.21
C SER A 15 1.37 4.69 -33.42
N ASP A 16 1.67 5.00 -32.16
CA ASP A 16 1.22 6.13 -31.33
C ASP A 16 -0.22 6.70 -31.54
N ALA A 17 -1.24 5.95 -31.11
CA ALA A 17 -2.59 6.46 -30.84
C ALA A 17 -2.91 6.52 -29.32
N GLY A 18 -1.89 6.60 -28.46
CA GLY A 18 -2.05 6.66 -27.00
C GLY A 18 -2.20 5.31 -26.30
N GLY A 19 -2.32 4.20 -27.04
CA GLY A 19 -2.27 2.84 -26.49
C GLY A 19 -0.96 2.54 -25.75
N PRO A 20 0.21 2.69 -26.39
CA PRO A 20 1.49 2.37 -25.77
C PRO A 20 1.78 3.14 -24.48
N TYR A 21 1.35 4.41 -24.40
CA TYR A 21 1.49 5.21 -23.19
C TYR A 21 0.70 4.63 -22.01
N ARG A 22 -0.56 4.23 -22.23
CA ARG A 22 -1.41 3.67 -21.17
C ARG A 22 -0.91 2.29 -20.75
N GLU A 23 -0.60 1.45 -21.73
CA GLU A 23 -0.04 0.13 -21.51
C GLU A 23 1.26 0.18 -20.70
N CYS A 24 2.16 1.12 -21.01
CA CYS A 24 3.37 1.33 -20.22
C CYS A 24 3.07 1.68 -18.76
N LEU A 25 2.10 2.57 -18.51
CA LEU A 25 1.73 2.94 -17.15
C LEU A 25 1.07 1.79 -16.38
N ASP A 26 0.21 1.01 -17.05
CA ASP A 26 -0.43 -0.17 -16.46
C ASP A 26 0.61 -1.24 -16.10
N ASN A 27 1.56 -1.51 -17.01
CA ASN A 27 2.67 -2.45 -16.76
C ASN A 27 3.57 -1.99 -15.60
N LEU A 28 3.89 -0.69 -15.53
CA LEU A 28 4.65 -0.12 -14.41
C LEU A 28 3.91 -0.29 -13.08
N CYS A 29 2.59 -0.06 -13.07
CA CYS A 29 1.76 -0.25 -11.89
C CYS A 29 1.77 -1.73 -11.47
N GLU A 30 1.57 -2.65 -12.40
CA GLU A 30 1.57 -4.09 -12.14
C GLU A 30 2.91 -4.56 -11.57
N GLU A 31 4.04 -4.15 -12.16
CA GLU A 31 5.37 -4.50 -11.65
C GLU A 31 5.62 -3.96 -10.25
N LEU A 32 5.34 -2.68 -10.01
CA LEU A 32 5.48 -2.08 -8.67
C LEU A 32 4.59 -2.77 -7.64
N MET A 33 3.38 -3.15 -8.06
CA MET A 33 2.38 -3.75 -7.19
C MET A 33 2.58 -5.25 -7.00
N HIS A 34 3.25 -6.01 -7.87
CA HIS A 34 3.22 -7.48 -7.78
C HIS A 34 4.58 -8.16 -7.99
N SER A 35 5.60 -7.45 -8.46
CA SER A 35 6.94 -8.04 -8.64
C SER A 35 7.60 -8.38 -7.31
N ALA A 36 8.10 -9.61 -7.20
CA ALA A 36 8.91 -10.05 -6.04
C ALA A 36 10.32 -9.44 -6.03
N ALA A 37 10.78 -8.89 -7.17
CA ALA A 37 12.07 -8.24 -7.26
C ALA A 37 12.05 -6.80 -6.67
N LEU A 38 10.87 -6.21 -6.52
CA LEU A 38 10.68 -4.86 -6.00
C LEU A 38 10.10 -4.93 -4.59
N THR A 39 10.90 -4.59 -3.60
CA THR A 39 10.51 -4.66 -2.17
C THR A 39 9.91 -3.36 -1.65
N VAL A 40 9.67 -2.36 -2.50
CA VAL A 40 9.08 -1.07 -2.10
C VAL A 40 7.66 -1.22 -1.54
N LEU A 41 6.90 -2.17 -2.10
CA LEU A 41 5.57 -2.54 -1.66
C LEU A 41 5.55 -4.01 -1.22
N ILE A 42 5.03 -4.26 -0.02
CA ILE A 42 4.89 -5.59 0.59
C ILE A 42 3.41 -5.94 0.75
N PRO A 43 3.02 -7.23 0.68
CA PRO A 43 1.64 -7.60 0.94
C PRO A 43 1.28 -7.28 2.38
N THR A 44 0.02 -6.93 2.65
CA THR A 44 -0.45 -6.80 4.03
C THR A 44 -0.27 -8.14 4.78
N PRO A 45 0.08 -8.14 6.08
CA PRO A 45 0.12 -9.37 6.88
C PRO A 45 -1.17 -10.21 6.81
N ASN A 46 -2.33 -9.55 6.67
CA ASN A 46 -3.63 -10.20 6.49
C ASN A 46 -3.77 -11.03 5.20
N GLN A 47 -2.82 -10.98 4.26
CA GLN A 47 -2.81 -11.78 3.02
C GLN A 47 -3.01 -13.28 3.26
N THR A 48 -2.45 -13.78 4.36
CA THR A 48 -2.48 -15.21 4.73
C THR A 48 -3.67 -15.57 5.62
N GLN A 49 -4.50 -14.59 5.99
CA GLN A 49 -5.63 -14.80 6.89
C GLN A 49 -6.95 -14.90 6.12
N ASP A 50 -7.83 -15.81 6.57
CA ASP A 50 -9.18 -15.93 6.02
C ASP A 50 -10.11 -14.83 6.54
N ASN A 51 -10.99 -14.37 5.66
CA ASN A 51 -12.01 -13.35 5.94
C ASN A 51 -11.44 -12.07 6.60
N SER A 52 -10.22 -11.70 6.22
CA SER A 52 -9.54 -10.49 6.67
C SER A 52 -9.81 -9.32 5.72
N LEU A 53 -9.84 -8.11 6.28
CA LEU A 53 -9.88 -6.89 5.49
C LEU A 53 -8.51 -6.64 4.85
N ASP A 54 -8.48 -5.78 3.83
CA ASP A 54 -7.29 -5.42 3.04
C ASP A 54 -6.42 -6.60 2.56
N ARG A 55 -6.97 -7.83 2.57
CA ARG A 55 -6.39 -9.00 1.91
C ARG A 55 -6.24 -8.73 0.42
N GLY A 56 -5.08 -9.03 -0.14
CA GLY A 56 -4.73 -8.74 -1.54
C GLY A 56 -4.06 -7.38 -1.73
N LYS A 57 -4.12 -6.49 -0.74
CA LYS A 57 -3.58 -5.13 -0.85
C LYS A 57 -2.10 -5.06 -0.48
N ARG A 58 -1.49 -3.93 -0.84
CA ARG A 58 -0.10 -3.62 -0.56
C ARG A 58 0.10 -2.55 0.51
N MET A 59 1.24 -2.64 1.19
CA MET A 59 1.75 -1.65 2.15
C MET A 59 3.12 -1.19 1.71
N LEU A 60 3.49 0.05 2.08
CA LEU A 60 4.90 0.48 2.00
C LEU A 60 5.76 -0.42 2.89
N ASN A 61 6.93 -0.81 2.40
CA ASN A 61 7.88 -1.59 3.18
C ASN A 61 8.60 -0.71 4.21
N PRO A 62 8.33 -0.86 5.52
CA PRO A 62 8.97 -0.04 6.54
C PRO A 62 10.47 -0.33 6.71
N SER A 63 10.94 -1.48 6.23
CA SER A 63 12.36 -1.87 6.28
C SER A 63 13.14 -1.40 5.06
N GLY A 64 12.46 -0.87 4.04
CA GLY A 64 13.08 -0.41 2.81
C GLY A 64 13.90 0.84 3.04
N SER A 65 15.22 0.72 2.93
CA SER A 65 16.17 1.80 3.23
C SER A 65 17.38 1.82 2.30
N SER A 66 17.44 0.89 1.34
CA SER A 66 18.45 0.92 0.30
C SER A 66 18.22 2.11 -0.65
N GLN A 67 19.29 2.56 -1.31
CA GLN A 67 19.20 3.63 -2.30
C GLN A 67 18.18 3.31 -3.41
N LEU A 68 18.13 2.05 -3.86
CA LEU A 68 17.17 1.60 -4.86
C LEU A 68 15.73 1.70 -4.34
N GLU A 69 15.44 1.28 -3.10
CA GLU A 69 14.09 1.36 -2.52
C GLU A 69 13.63 2.81 -2.36
N ILE A 70 14.53 3.72 -1.99
CA ILE A 70 14.23 5.16 -1.93
C ILE A 70 13.87 5.68 -3.32
N GLN A 71 14.64 5.33 -4.35
CA GLN A 71 14.34 5.72 -5.74
C GLN A 71 13.02 5.14 -6.24
N LEU A 72 12.68 3.90 -5.86
CA LEU A 72 11.40 3.28 -6.18
C LEU A 72 10.23 3.97 -5.45
N CYS A 73 10.42 4.40 -4.19
CA CYS A 73 9.44 5.22 -3.47
C CYS A 73 9.22 6.57 -4.16
N GLU A 74 10.29 7.24 -4.61
CA GLU A 74 10.19 8.49 -5.38
C GLU A 74 9.45 8.27 -6.71
N LEU A 75 9.75 7.17 -7.42
CA LEU A 75 9.05 6.79 -8.64
C LEU A 75 7.55 6.55 -8.40
N LEU A 76 7.20 5.80 -7.34
CA LEU A 76 5.81 5.56 -6.95
C LEU A 76 5.07 6.89 -6.73
N GLY A 77 5.67 7.81 -5.97
CA GLY A 77 5.11 9.14 -5.75
C GLY A 77 4.98 9.97 -7.03
N ALA A 78 5.98 9.91 -7.91
CA ALA A 78 5.94 10.58 -9.20
C ALA A 78 4.82 10.05 -10.12
N LEU A 79 4.60 8.73 -10.14
CA LEU A 79 3.51 8.08 -10.88
C LEU A 79 2.14 8.48 -10.33
N MET A 80 1.97 8.51 -9.01
CA MET A 80 0.73 9.00 -8.39
C MET A 80 0.46 10.47 -8.77
N GLY A 81 1.47 11.33 -8.68
CA GLY A 81 1.37 12.73 -9.10
C GLY A 81 1.09 12.90 -10.60
N LEU A 82 1.64 12.02 -11.43
CA LEU A 82 1.34 11.95 -12.85
C LEU A 82 -0.14 11.64 -13.07
N CYS A 83 -0.68 10.59 -12.43
CA CYS A 83 -2.09 10.19 -12.53
C CYS A 83 -3.03 11.34 -12.19
N LEU A 84 -2.73 12.08 -11.11
CA LEU A 84 -3.52 13.24 -10.69
C LEU A 84 -3.51 14.37 -11.74
N ARG A 85 -2.36 14.66 -12.35
CA ARG A 85 -2.24 15.73 -13.36
C ARG A 85 -2.83 15.36 -14.71
N THR A 86 -2.71 14.10 -15.12
CA THR A 86 -3.18 13.63 -16.44
C THR A 86 -4.62 13.13 -16.41
N GLN A 87 -5.22 13.01 -15.22
CA GLN A 87 -6.54 12.43 -15.00
C GLN A 87 -6.62 10.98 -15.53
N HIS A 88 -5.51 10.25 -15.39
CA HIS A 88 -5.39 8.84 -15.76
C HIS A 88 -5.11 8.03 -14.49
N PRO A 89 -6.15 7.53 -13.79
CA PRO A 89 -5.95 6.77 -12.56
C PRO A 89 -5.25 5.44 -12.86
N LEU A 90 -4.23 5.11 -12.07
CA LEU A 90 -3.65 3.77 -12.02
C LEU A 90 -4.22 2.97 -10.85
N PRO A 91 -4.36 1.65 -11.01
CA PRO A 91 -5.02 0.78 -10.02
C PRO A 91 -4.11 0.45 -8.83
N PHE A 92 -3.59 1.45 -8.12
CA PHE A 92 -2.84 1.25 -6.89
C PHE A 92 -3.76 0.68 -5.79
N ASP A 93 -3.66 -0.62 -5.51
CA ASP A 93 -4.43 -1.28 -4.45
C ASP A 93 -3.68 -1.30 -3.12
N LEU A 94 -3.58 -0.12 -2.50
CA LEU A 94 -2.89 0.05 -1.21
C LEU A 94 -3.86 -0.13 -0.03
N SER A 95 -3.33 -0.62 1.09
CA SER A 95 -4.07 -0.71 2.35
C SER A 95 -4.56 0.66 2.83
N VAL A 96 -5.65 0.68 3.60
CA VAL A 96 -6.15 1.95 4.19
C VAL A 96 -5.09 2.60 5.07
N HIS A 97 -4.30 1.80 5.78
CA HIS A 97 -3.18 2.26 6.58
C HIS A 97 -2.18 3.07 5.74
N THR A 98 -1.78 2.55 4.58
CA THR A 98 -0.83 3.22 3.68
C THR A 98 -1.42 4.50 3.08
N TRP A 99 -2.68 4.49 2.66
CA TRP A 99 -3.34 5.70 2.16
C TRP A 99 -3.36 6.83 3.19
N LYS A 100 -3.68 6.51 4.45
CA LYS A 100 -3.68 7.50 5.53
C LYS A 100 -2.29 8.11 5.75
N LEU A 101 -1.24 7.29 5.75
CA LEU A 101 0.13 7.80 5.87
C LEU A 101 0.49 8.77 4.74
N LEU A 102 0.12 8.45 3.49
CA LEU A 102 0.36 9.32 2.33
C LEU A 102 -0.40 10.65 2.42
N LEU A 103 -1.59 10.64 3.04
CA LEU A 103 -2.42 11.82 3.27
C LEU A 103 -2.03 12.58 4.54
N ALA A 104 -0.95 12.19 5.23
CA ALA A 104 -0.54 12.73 6.53
C ALA A 104 -1.63 12.60 7.62
N GLU A 105 -2.50 11.61 7.49
CA GLU A 105 -3.46 11.22 8.52
C GLU A 105 -2.82 10.24 9.50
N THR A 106 -3.23 10.26 10.77
CA THR A 106 -2.80 9.28 11.77
C THR A 106 -3.63 8.00 11.64
N PRO A 107 -3.02 6.84 11.29
CA PRO A 107 -3.76 5.59 11.25
C PRO A 107 -4.26 5.21 12.64
N THR A 108 -5.50 4.74 12.71
CA THR A 108 -6.11 4.22 13.93
C THR A 108 -5.74 2.76 14.13
N LEU A 109 -5.98 2.23 15.33
CA LEU A 109 -5.84 0.81 15.60
C LEU A 109 -6.75 -0.06 14.70
N SER A 110 -7.94 0.46 14.34
CA SER A 110 -8.82 -0.22 13.39
C SER A 110 -8.22 -0.29 11.99
N ASP A 111 -7.51 0.75 11.54
CA ASP A 111 -6.81 0.73 10.25
C ASP A 111 -5.65 -0.29 10.27
N ILE A 112 -4.93 -0.40 11.39
CA ILE A 112 -3.92 -1.44 11.58
C ILE A 112 -4.59 -2.81 11.52
N ARG A 113 -5.68 -3.05 12.25
CA ARG A 113 -6.40 -4.34 12.25
C ARG A 113 -6.84 -4.78 10.85
N ARG A 114 -7.16 -3.82 9.97
CA ARG A 114 -7.49 -4.10 8.57
C ARG A 114 -6.31 -4.64 7.78
N ALA A 115 -5.07 -4.25 8.07
CA ALA A 115 -3.89 -4.74 7.36
C ALA A 115 -3.17 -5.88 8.10
N ASP A 116 -3.21 -5.85 9.44
CA ASP A 116 -2.54 -6.78 10.35
C ASP A 116 -3.40 -6.94 11.62
N ARG A 117 -4.27 -7.95 11.59
CA ARG A 117 -5.20 -8.26 12.68
C ARG A 117 -4.46 -8.71 13.94
N ASP A 118 -3.38 -9.46 13.80
CA ASP A 118 -2.68 -10.08 14.92
C ASP A 118 -1.92 -9.01 15.72
N THR A 119 -1.22 -8.10 15.03
CA THR A 119 -0.56 -6.96 15.66
C THR A 119 -1.56 -6.05 16.37
N ALA A 120 -2.72 -5.76 15.75
CA ALA A 120 -3.75 -4.95 16.39
C ALA A 120 -4.29 -5.59 17.68
N ASN A 121 -4.55 -6.90 17.65
CA ASN A 121 -5.02 -7.65 18.82
C ASN A 121 -3.95 -7.66 19.93
N LEU A 122 -2.68 -7.85 19.58
CA LEU A 122 -1.57 -7.79 20.54
C LEU A 122 -1.49 -6.42 21.22
N ILE A 123 -1.63 -5.33 20.46
CA ILE A 123 -1.65 -3.97 21.01
C ILE A 123 -2.79 -3.79 22.03
N GLU A 124 -4.00 -4.31 21.76
CA GLU A 124 -5.12 -4.24 22.71
C GLU A 124 -4.85 -5.04 23.98
N GLN A 125 -4.31 -6.24 23.85
CA GLN A 125 -3.93 -7.07 25.00
C GLN A 125 -2.91 -6.35 25.89
N ILE A 126 -1.90 -5.72 25.30
CA ILE A 126 -0.91 -4.95 26.06
C ILE A 126 -1.57 -3.75 26.77
N ARG A 127 -2.44 -3.01 26.09
CA ARG A 127 -3.16 -1.85 26.66
C ARG A 127 -4.06 -2.23 27.84
N THR A 128 -4.77 -3.35 27.75
CA THR A 128 -5.63 -3.86 28.82
C THR A 128 -4.80 -4.43 29.98
N ALA A 129 -3.69 -5.13 29.70
CA ALA A 129 -2.81 -5.67 30.72
C ALA A 129 -2.12 -4.60 31.57
N THR A 130 -1.86 -3.42 30.98
CA THR A 130 -1.21 -2.28 31.63
C THR A 130 -2.17 -1.31 32.32
N ASN A 131 -3.50 -1.51 32.22
CA ASN A 131 -4.51 -0.71 32.90
C ASN A 131 -5.05 -1.45 34.15
N PRO A 132 -4.54 -1.18 35.36
CA PRO A 132 -4.93 -1.93 36.57
C PRO A 132 -6.39 -1.71 37.01
N MET A 133 -7.08 -0.65 36.55
CA MET A 133 -8.48 -0.39 36.94
C MET A 133 -9.50 -1.37 36.34
N GLU A 134 -9.22 -2.00 35.18
CA GLU A 134 -10.13 -2.99 34.59
C GLU A 134 -9.99 -4.38 35.22
N ARG A 135 -8.91 -4.64 35.96
CA ARG A 135 -8.72 -5.93 36.67
C ARG A 135 -9.68 -6.12 37.83
N GLN A 136 -10.15 -5.05 38.47
CA GLN A 136 -10.99 -5.15 39.67
C GLN A 136 -12.48 -5.41 39.39
N GLY A 137 -12.96 -5.10 38.18
CA GLY A 137 -14.37 -5.29 37.80
C GLY A 137 -14.75 -6.74 37.49
N LYS A 138 -13.79 -7.65 37.29
CA LYS A 138 -14.05 -9.07 36.98
C LYS A 138 -13.81 -10.04 38.15
N LEU A 139 -13.27 -9.56 39.27
CA LEU A 139 -12.93 -10.38 40.44
C LEU A 139 -13.97 -10.28 41.58
N THR A 140 -15.10 -9.62 41.35
CA THR A 140 -16.16 -9.43 42.36
C THR A 140 -17.48 -10.15 42.03
N GLU A 141 -17.49 -10.96 40.98
CA GLU A 141 -18.63 -11.84 40.61
C GLU A 141 -18.22 -13.31 40.66
N GLU A 142 -17.78 -13.79 41.83
CA GLU A 142 -17.79 -15.22 42.21
C GLU A 142 -18.22 -15.37 43.67
#